data_AF-G8TTH5-F1
#
_entry.id   AF-G8TTH5-F1
#
_cell.length_a   1.000
_cell.length_b   1.000
_cell.length_c   1.000
_cell.angle_alpha   90.00
_cell.angle_beta   90.00
_cell.angle_gamma   90.00
#
_symmetry.space_group_name_H-M   'P 1'
#
loop_
_entity.id
_entity.type
_entity.pdbx_description
1 polymer ?
#
loop_
_entity_poly.entity_id
_entity_poly.type
_entity_poly.pdbx_seq_one_letter_code
_entity_poly.pdbx_strand_id
1 'polypeptide(L)' 'MKQAVRNWLIAAIAVYGLYTIISVAFFNHAKPAILGMPPMLFWFTVVPLVTPLILGGLYLLDKAVNPQWDEEGF' A
#
# COMPACT_ATOMS: atom_id res chain seq x y z
N MET A 1 -7.71 19.70 -5.55
CA MET A 1 -6.41 19.74 -4.83
C MET A 1 -6.44 19.17 -3.42
N LYS A 2 -7.22 19.70 -2.46
CA LYS A 2 -7.20 19.21 -1.06
C LYS A 2 -7.49 17.71 -0.91
N GLN A 3 -8.43 17.18 -1.69
CA GLN A 3 -8.83 15.77 -1.65
C GLN A 3 -7.79 14.84 -2.27
N ALA A 4 -7.24 15.19 -3.43
CA ALA A 4 -6.13 14.47 -4.06
C ALA A 4 -4.91 14.40 -3.14
N VAL A 5 -4.53 15.52 -2.50
CA VAL A 5 -3.43 15.55 -1.52
C VAL A 5 -3.71 14.65 -0.32
N ARG A 6 -4.95 14.65 0.20
CA ARG A 6 -5.35 13.75 1.29
C ARG A 6 -5.24 12.28 0.87
N ASN A 7 -5.78 11.91 -0.29
CA ASN A 7 -5.76 10.53 -0.78
C ASN A 7 -4.32 10.07 -1.05
N TRP A 8 -3.49 10.95 -1.60
CA TRP A 8 -2.05 10.71 -1.75
C TRP A 8 -1.34 10.50 -0.41
N LEU A 9 -1.63 11.34 0.60
CA LEU A 9 -1.07 11.16 1.95
C LEU A 9 -1.49 9.84 2.57
N ILE A 10 -2.76 9.43 2.40
CA ILE A 10 -3.25 8.12 2.87
C ILE A 10 -2.47 6.99 2.18
N ALA A 11 -2.31 7.05 0.86
CA ALA A 11 -1.51 6.07 0.11
C ALA A 11 -0.07 6.02 0.62
N ALA A 12 0.57 7.17 0.76
CA ALA A 12 1.95 7.29 1.20
C ALA A 12 2.13 6.72 2.61
N ILE A 13 1.25 7.06 3.56
CA ILE A 13 1.28 6.53 4.93
C ILE A 13 1.05 5.02 4.93
N ALA A 14 0.08 4.53 4.16
CA ALA A 14 -0.22 3.10 4.08
C ALA A 14 0.97 2.30 3.54
N VAL A 15 1.54 2.73 2.41
CA VAL A 15 2.70 2.08 1.79
C VAL A 15 3.92 2.19 2.70
N TYR A 16 4.21 3.37 3.25
CA TYR A 16 5.34 3.54 4.16
C TYR A 16 5.19 2.67 5.42
N GLY A 17 3.97 2.60 5.97
CA GLY A 17 3.66 1.75 7.12
C GLY A 17 3.87 0.26 6.82
N LEU A 18 3.50 -0.21 5.62
CA LEU A 18 3.79 -1.58 5.18
C LEU A 18 5.28 -1.88 5.12
N TYR A 19 6.06 -0.97 4.51
CA TYR A 19 7.49 -1.18 4.30
C TYR A 19 8.33 -1.02 5.57
N THR A 20 7.91 -0.14 6.50
CA THR A 20 8.72 0.21 7.68
C THR A 20 8.12 -0.29 8.97
N ILE A 21 6.97 0.25 9.39
CA ILE A 21 6.36 -0.01 10.69
C ILE A 21 6.01 -1.49 10.85
N ILE A 22 5.29 -2.06 9.87
CA ILE A 22 4.85 -3.45 9.94
C ILE A 22 6.04 -4.40 9.80
N SER A 23 6.96 -4.12 8.88
CA SER A 23 8.20 -4.88 8.73
C SER A 23 8.97 -4.98 10.03
N VAL A 24 9.19 -3.84 10.72
CA VAL A 24 9.96 -3.78 11.96
C VAL A 24 9.21 -4.41 13.14
N ALA A 25 7.92 -4.14 13.28
CA ALA A 25 7.15 -4.60 14.43
C ALA A 25 6.81 -6.10 14.37
N PHE A 26 6.56 -6.65 13.18
CA PHE A 26 5.99 -7.99 13.02
C PHE A 26 6.83 -8.98 12.23
N PHE A 27 7.81 -8.53 11.44
CA PHE A 27 8.58 -9.42 10.56
C PHE A 27 10.10 -9.32 10.75
N ASN A 28 10.57 -8.43 11.63
CA ASN A 28 11.98 -8.26 11.99
C ASN A 28 12.45 -9.31 12.99
N HIS A 29 12.30 -10.57 12.62
CA HIS A 29 12.78 -11.71 13.40
C HIS A 29 13.20 -12.84 12.47
N ALA A 30 14.23 -13.59 12.88
CA ALA A 30 14.82 -14.65 12.07
C ALA A 30 13.99 -15.94 12.01
N LYS A 31 13.06 -16.15 12.95
CA LYS A 31 12.25 -17.37 13.09
C LYS A 31 10.83 -17.03 13.54
N PRO A 32 9.83 -17.87 13.21
CA PRO A 32 9.92 -19.10 12.41
C PRO A 32 10.11 -18.80 10.91
N ALA A 33 10.55 -19.79 10.13
CA ALA A 33 10.57 -19.63 8.67
C ALA A 33 9.14 -19.69 8.11
N ILE A 34 8.82 -18.81 7.16
CA ILE A 34 7.52 -18.80 6.47
C ILE A 34 7.76 -19.33 5.06
N LEU A 35 7.13 -20.44 4.67
CA LEU A 35 7.33 -21.07 3.35
C LEU A 35 8.81 -21.33 3.01
N GLY A 36 9.65 -21.65 4.00
CA GLY A 36 11.08 -21.91 3.81
C GLY A 36 11.98 -20.66 3.71
N MET A 37 11.44 -19.45 3.85
CA MET A 37 12.20 -18.20 3.84
C MET A 37 12.11 -17.44 5.18
N PRO A 38 13.09 -16.54 5.46
CA PRO A 38 13.01 -15.62 6.59
C PRO A 38 11.72 -14.77 6.52
N PRO A 39 11.05 -14.50 7.66
CA PRO A 39 9.82 -13.72 7.72
C PRO A 39 9.88 -12.37 7.01
N MET A 40 11.00 -11.67 7.14
CA MET A 40 11.20 -10.38 6.49
C MET A 40 11.24 -10.51 4.96
N LEU A 41 11.87 -11.56 4.43
CA LEU A 41 11.87 -11.86 3.00
C LEU A 41 10.45 -12.18 2.51
N PHE A 42 9.72 -13.02 3.25
CA PHE A 42 8.32 -13.30 2.93
C PHE A 42 7.49 -12.02 2.87
N TRP A 43 7.61 -11.16 3.88
CA TRP A 43 6.87 -9.90 3.93
C TRP A 43 7.16 -9.00 2.73
N PHE A 44 8.44 -8.83 2.36
CA PHE A 44 8.81 -8.03 1.20
C PHE A 44 8.39 -8.65 -0.14
N THR A 45 8.02 -9.93 -0.20
CA THR A 45 7.37 -10.50 -1.40
C THR A 45 5.87 -10.24 -1.45
N VAL A 46 5.22 -10.13 -0.28
CA VAL A 46 3.78 -9.84 -0.18
C VAL A 46 3.49 -8.36 -0.40
N VAL A 47 4.30 -7.46 0.14
CA VAL A 47 4.06 -6.00 0.08
C VAL A 47 3.92 -5.46 -1.36
N PRO A 48 4.73 -5.85 -2.35
CA PRO A 48 4.56 -5.45 -3.75
C PRO A 48 3.24 -5.91 -4.37
N LEU A 49 2.64 -6.99 -3.87
CA LEU A 49 1.32 -7.47 -4.31
C LEU A 49 0.19 -6.66 -3.65
N VAL A 50 0.37 -6.25 -2.39
CA VAL A 50 -0.61 -5.46 -1.64
C VAL A 50 -0.62 -3.99 -2.10
N THR A 51 0.53 -3.43 -2.46
CA THR A 51 0.67 -2.02 -2.86
C THR A 51 -0.24 -1.61 -4.03
N PRO A 52 -0.28 -2.32 -5.18
CA PRO A 52 -1.18 -1.96 -6.27
C PRO A 52 -2.65 -2.12 -5.90
N LEU A 53 -3.00 -3.02 -4.98
CA LEU A 53 -4.38 -3.15 -4.46
C LEU A 53 -4.78 -1.92 -3.64
N ILE A 54 -3.87 -1.39 -2.82
CA ILE A 54 -4.09 -0.14 -2.07
C ILE A 54 -4.28 1.04 -3.03
N LEU A 55 -3.37 1.17 -4.01
CA LEU A 55 -3.43 2.26 -4.98
C LEU A 55 -4.68 2.16 -5.87
N GLY A 56 -5.00 0.96 -6.36
CA GLY A 56 -6.20 0.71 -7.15
C GLY A 56 -7.49 0.95 -6.36
N GLY A 57 -7.54 0.51 -5.09
CA GLY A 57 -8.67 0.79 -4.21
C GLY A 57 -8.86 2.29 -3.97
N LEU A 58 -7.77 3.02 -3.71
CA LEU A 58 -7.81 4.48 -3.58
C LEU A 58 -8.25 5.17 -4.87
N TYR A 59 -7.78 4.70 -6.04
CA TYR A 59 -8.22 5.21 -7.33
C TYR A 59 -9.73 5.02 -7.53
N LEU A 60 -10.26 3.81 -7.27
CA LEU A 60 -11.69 3.54 -7.40
C LEU A 60 -12.53 4.37 -6.43
N LEU A 61 -12.04 4.58 -5.20
CA LEU A 61 -12.70 5.46 -4.22
C LEU A 61 -12.69 6.91 -4.69
N ASP A 62 -11.57 7.40 -5.22
CA ASP A 62 -11.48 8.78 -5.71
C ASP A 62 -12.40 8.98 -6.92
N LYS A 63 -12.43 8.02 -7.84
CA LYS A 63 -13.33 7.97 -8.99
C LYS A 63 -14.81 8.01 -8.55
N ALA A 64 -15.18 7.22 -7.55
CA ALA A 64 -16.56 7.19 -7.06
C ALA A 64 -17.00 8.54 -6.46
N VAL A 65 -16.07 9.30 -5.89
CA VAL A 65 -16.35 10.62 -5.29
C VAL A 65 -16.22 11.75 -6.31
N ASN A 66 -15.36 11.59 -7.32
CA ASN A 66 -15.02 12.62 -8.29
C ASN A 66 -15.09 12.09 -9.74
N PRO A 67 -16.29 11.75 -10.26
CA PRO A 67 -16.44 11.12 -11.59
C PRO A 67 -15.96 12.02 -12.76
N GLN A 68 -15.97 13.34 -12.56
CA GLN A 68 -15.57 14.34 -13.57
C GLN A 68 -14.09 14.29 -14.01
N TRP A 69 -13.21 13.59 -13.29
CA TRP A 69 -11.77 13.51 -13.63
C TRP A 69 -11.47 12.53 -14.78
N ASP A 70 -12.37 11.57 -15.05
CA ASP A 70 -12.22 10.62 -16.16
C ASP A 70 -12.66 11.24 -17.50
N GLU A 71 -13.55 12.23 -17.51
CA GLU A 71 -14.02 12.90 -18.73
C GLU A 71 -12.98 13.88 -19.32
N GLU A 72 -12.07 14.38 -18.47
CA GLU A 72 -11.01 15.32 -18.88
C GLU A 72 -9.73 14.64 -19.40
N GLY A 73 -9.65 13.30 -19.34
CA GLY A 73 -8.59 12.52 -20.00
C GLY A 73 -7.16 12.85 -19.53
N PHE A 74 -6.91 12.83 -18.22
CA PHE A 74 -5.56 12.83 -17.65
C PHE A 74 -4.98 11.41 -17.50
#